data_AF-A2TZW7-F1
#
_entry.id   AF-A2TZW7-F1
#
_cell.length_a   1.000
_cell.length_b   1.000
_cell.length_c   1.000
_cell.angle_alpha   90.00
_cell.angle_beta   90.00
_cell.angle_gamma   90.00
#
_symmetry.space_group_name_H-M   'P 1'
#
loop_
_entity.id
_entity.type
_entity.pdbx_description
1 polymer ?
#
loop_
_entity_poly.entity_id
_entity_poly.type
_entity_poly.pdbx_seq_one_letter_code
_entity_poly.pdbx_strand_id
1 'polypeptide(L)'
;MIVKATALDAQLLTSIAIESKSFWGYSSELLRSWKADLTVTKTMIKNLHCFKVLNHEEMLGFYILNKPKNKSVELEFLFVKPNFIGKGFGNQLLQHAISKSITLNVKTITLLADPNAEAFYESKGFVVINQKESSVKNRFLPVMKLDLTDHF
;
A
#
# COMPACT_ATOMS: atom_id res chain seq x y z
N MET A 1 -7.01 -2.41 -15.83
CA MET A 1 -5.80 -1.63 -16.21
C MET A 1 -5.32 -0.79 -15.03
N ILE A 2 -4.01 -0.53 -14.92
CA ILE A 2 -3.46 0.38 -13.90
C ILE A 2 -3.22 1.76 -14.52
N VAL A 3 -3.66 2.82 -13.84
CA VAL A 3 -3.48 4.21 -14.28
C VAL A 3 -3.07 5.11 -13.13
N LYS A 4 -2.49 6.27 -13.44
CA LYS A 4 -2.15 7.27 -12.43
C LYS A 4 -3.42 7.84 -11.79
N ALA A 5 -3.40 8.03 -10.48
CA ALA A 5 -4.48 8.69 -9.76
C ALA A 5 -4.38 10.22 -9.92
N THR A 6 -5.52 10.89 -9.75
CA THR A 6 -5.67 12.34 -9.83
C THR A 6 -6.18 12.88 -8.49
N ALA A 7 -6.06 14.19 -8.27
CA ALA A 7 -6.54 14.80 -7.02
C ALA A 7 -8.06 14.62 -6.77
N LEU A 8 -8.84 14.29 -7.81
CA LEU A 8 -10.26 13.97 -7.67
C LEU A 8 -10.50 12.59 -7.04
N ASP A 9 -9.51 11.69 -7.12
CA ASP A 9 -9.63 10.33 -6.58
C ASP A 9 -9.48 10.26 -5.05
N ALA A 10 -9.00 11.33 -4.40
CA ALA A 10 -8.62 11.34 -2.98
C ALA A 10 -9.68 10.75 -2.04
N GLN A 11 -10.94 11.14 -2.22
CA GLN A 11 -12.03 10.63 -1.39
C GLN A 11 -12.27 9.14 -1.62
N LEU A 12 -12.27 8.69 -2.87
CA LEU A 12 -12.51 7.28 -3.20
C LEU A 12 -11.36 6.38 -2.75
N LEU A 13 -10.11 6.83 -2.88
CA LEU A 13 -8.94 6.10 -2.37
C LEU A 13 -9.01 5.96 -0.84
N THR A 14 -9.40 7.03 -0.14
CA THR A 14 -9.62 7.00 1.31
C THR A 14 -10.71 6.00 1.69
N SER A 15 -11.83 6.01 0.98
CA SER A 15 -12.92 5.04 1.20
C SER A 15 -12.44 3.60 1.00
N ILE A 16 -11.69 3.31 -0.05
CA ILE A 16 -11.14 1.97 -0.30
C ILE A 16 -10.17 1.55 0.80
N ALA A 17 -9.30 2.44 1.29
CA ALA A 17 -8.37 2.12 2.38
C ALA A 17 -9.11 1.72 3.66
N ILE A 18 -10.15 2.47 4.02
CA ILE A 18 -10.98 2.18 5.20
C ILE A 18 -11.74 0.86 5.00
N GLU A 19 -12.41 0.68 3.85
CA GLU A 19 -13.18 -0.52 3.53
C GLU A 19 -12.30 -1.79 3.55
N SER A 20 -11.11 -1.70 2.95
CA SER A 20 -10.12 -2.78 2.92
C SER A 20 -9.63 -3.16 4.32
N LYS A 21 -9.45 -2.19 5.22
CA LYS A 21 -9.10 -2.48 6.62
C LYS A 21 -10.23 -3.15 7.39
N SER A 22 -11.48 -2.73 7.17
CA SER A 22 -12.66 -3.30 7.83
C SER A 22 -12.87 -4.79 7.55
N PHE A 23 -12.36 -5.28 6.41
CA PHE A 23 -12.41 -6.70 6.05
C PHE A 23 -11.73 -7.62 7.08
N TRP A 24 -10.71 -7.13 7.78
CA TRP A 24 -9.91 -7.92 8.71
C TRP A 24 -10.54 -8.06 10.12
N GLY A 25 -11.80 -7.65 10.30
CA GLY A 25 -12.52 -7.83 11.56
C GLY A 25 -12.11 -6.87 12.68
N TYR A 26 -11.46 -5.75 12.36
CA TYR A 26 -11.13 -4.71 13.34
C TYR A 26 -12.38 -4.01 13.88
N SER A 27 -12.35 -3.61 15.16
CA SER A 27 -13.48 -2.91 15.78
C SER A 27 -13.70 -1.53 15.16
N SER A 28 -14.94 -1.03 15.25
CA SER A 28 -15.28 0.30 14.78
C SER A 28 -14.50 1.42 15.48
N GLU A 29 -14.17 1.28 16.77
CA GLU A 29 -13.34 2.27 17.46
C GLU A 29 -11.93 2.34 16.88
N LEU A 30 -11.37 1.18 16.54
CA LEU A 30 -10.03 1.07 15.98
C LEU A 30 -9.94 1.63 14.56
N LEU A 31 -10.93 1.31 13.73
CA LEU A 31 -11.03 1.90 12.39
C LEU A 31 -11.22 3.43 12.46
N ARG A 32 -11.93 3.92 13.48
CA ARG A 32 -12.11 5.37 13.70
C ARG A 32 -10.80 6.05 14.12
N SER A 33 -9.98 5.41 14.94
CA SER A 33 -8.69 5.98 15.35
C SER A 33 -7.69 6.07 14.19
N TRP A 34 -7.75 5.12 13.24
CA TRP A 34 -6.91 5.13 12.03
C TRP A 34 -7.44 5.99 10.89
N LYS A 35 -8.62 6.62 11.04
CA LYS A 35 -9.22 7.39 9.95
C LYS A 35 -8.28 8.47 9.40
N ALA A 36 -7.55 9.16 10.28
CA ALA A 36 -6.56 10.15 9.87
C ALA A 36 -5.41 9.49 9.09
N ASP A 37 -4.87 8.40 9.62
CA ASP A 37 -3.75 7.65 9.01
C ASP A 37 -4.11 7.02 7.66
N LEU A 38 -5.39 6.68 7.44
CA LEU A 38 -5.90 6.10 6.19
C LEU A 38 -6.38 7.16 5.18
N THR A 39 -6.35 8.44 5.54
CA THR A 39 -6.84 9.52 4.66
C THR A 39 -5.82 9.83 3.57
N VAL A 40 -6.21 9.57 2.32
CA VAL A 40 -5.44 9.97 1.14
C VAL A 40 -5.77 11.42 0.80
N THR A 41 -4.77 12.30 0.91
CA THR A 41 -4.96 13.73 0.60
C THR A 41 -4.68 14.04 -0.87
N LYS A 42 -5.28 15.12 -1.38
CA LYS A 42 -4.95 15.66 -2.71
C LYS A 42 -3.45 15.98 -2.84
N THR A 43 -2.83 16.43 -1.75
CA THR A 43 -1.41 16.75 -1.66
C THR A 43 -0.55 15.50 -1.82
N MET A 44 -0.91 14.38 -1.17
CA MET A 44 -0.24 13.09 -1.37
C MET A 44 -0.29 12.67 -2.84
N ILE A 45 -1.47 12.74 -3.48
CA ILE A 45 -1.62 12.34 -4.89
C ILE A 45 -0.78 13.21 -5.83
N LYS A 46 -0.70 14.52 -5.56
CA LYS A 46 0.10 15.45 -6.36
C LYS A 46 1.61 15.24 -6.18
N ASN A 47 2.05 14.94 -4.96
CA ASN A 47 3.47 14.92 -4.60
C ASN A 47 4.10 13.52 -4.69
N LEU A 48 3.31 12.46 -4.60
CA LEU A 48 3.78 11.07 -4.54
C LEU A 48 3.39 10.29 -5.79
N HIS A 49 3.88 9.06 -5.89
CA HIS A 49 3.54 8.17 -6.99
C HIS A 49 2.28 7.37 -6.65
N CYS A 50 1.12 7.91 -7.00
CA CYS A 50 -0.18 7.29 -6.73
C CYS A 50 -0.79 6.69 -8.01
N PHE A 51 -1.17 5.41 -7.93
CA PHE A 51 -1.75 4.66 -9.04
C PHE A 51 -2.94 3.84 -8.56
N LYS A 52 -3.92 3.65 -9.45
CA LYS A 52 -5.16 2.92 -9.20
C LYS A 52 -5.36 1.81 -10.23
N VAL A 53 -5.98 0.71 -9.83
CA VAL A 53 -6.43 -0.35 -10.73
C VAL A 53 -7.91 -0.17 -11.03
N LEU A 54 -8.23 -0.17 -12.32
CA LEU A 54 -9.58 -0.09 -12.86
C LEU A 54 -9.96 -1.43 -13.49
N ASN A 55 -11.19 -1.87 -13.25
CA ASN A 55 -11.86 -2.89 -14.04
C ASN A 55 -13.11 -2.25 -14.65
N HIS A 56 -13.12 -2.09 -15.97
CA HIS A 56 -14.05 -1.17 -16.64
C HIS A 56 -13.96 0.24 -16.01
N GLU A 57 -15.05 0.77 -15.50
CA GLU A 57 -15.10 2.08 -14.82
C GLU A 57 -14.92 1.98 -13.30
N GLU A 58 -14.85 0.77 -12.74
CA GLU A 58 -14.75 0.58 -11.29
C GLU A 58 -13.31 0.61 -10.80
N MET A 59 -13.02 1.49 -9.85
CA MET A 59 -11.76 1.47 -9.09
C MET A 59 -11.80 0.35 -8.04
N LEU A 60 -10.91 -0.63 -8.18
CA LEU A 60 -10.87 -1.80 -7.30
C LEU A 60 -9.81 -1.70 -6.20
N GLY A 61 -8.82 -0.84 -6.39
CA GLY A 61 -7.69 -0.73 -5.49
C GLY A 61 -6.67 0.29 -5.98
N PHE A 62 -5.66 0.54 -5.16
CA PHE A 62 -4.63 1.52 -5.45
C PHE A 62 -3.37 1.26 -4.64
N TYR A 63 -2.30 1.95 -5.01
CA TYR A 63 -1.10 2.05 -4.20
C TYR A 63 -0.53 3.48 -4.20
N ILE A 64 0.28 3.79 -3.19
CA ILE A 64 1.07 5.01 -3.10
C ILE A 64 2.51 4.64 -2.78
N LEU A 65 3.44 5.09 -3.63
CA LEU A 65 4.87 5.04 -3.37
C LEU A 65 5.38 6.44 -2.98
N ASN A 66 6.14 6.50 -1.91
CA ASN A 66 6.87 7.70 -1.49
C ASN A 66 7.95 8.07 -2.52
N LYS A 67 8.43 9.32 -2.46
CA LYS A 67 9.55 9.74 -3.31
C LYS A 67 10.81 8.95 -2.94
N PRO A 68 11.65 8.59 -3.92
CA PRO A 68 12.95 7.97 -3.67
C PRO A 68 13.79 8.76 -2.65
N LYS A 69 14.35 8.05 -1.68
CA LYS A 69 15.33 8.57 -0.71
C LYS A 69 16.40 7.51 -0.48
N ASN A 70 17.68 7.88 -0.59
CA ASN A 70 18.81 6.97 -0.36
C ASN A 70 18.70 5.63 -1.13
N LYS A 71 18.30 5.69 -2.41
CA LYS A 71 18.07 4.48 -3.24
C LYS A 71 17.00 3.52 -2.67
N SER A 72 16.08 4.02 -1.85
CA SER A 72 14.91 3.29 -1.37
C SER A 72 13.63 4.07 -1.66
N VAL A 73 12.51 3.37 -1.75
CA VAL A 73 11.17 3.93 -1.65
C VAL A 73 10.37 3.19 -0.59
N GLU A 74 9.35 3.85 -0.07
CA GLU A 74 8.36 3.23 0.80
C GLU A 74 7.05 3.04 0.05
N LEU A 75 6.51 1.83 0.11
CA LEU A 75 5.14 1.52 -0.29
C LEU A 75 4.23 1.88 0.88
N GLU A 76 3.84 3.16 0.91
CA GLU A 76 3.01 3.77 1.94
C GLU A 76 1.66 3.06 2.03
N PHE A 77 0.97 2.94 0.89
CA PHE A 77 -0.33 2.26 0.80
C PHE A 77 -0.34 1.24 -0.33
N LEU A 78 -1.01 0.12 -0.08
CA LEU A 78 -1.50 -0.81 -1.09
C LEU A 78 -2.81 -1.40 -0.57
N PHE A 79 -3.92 -1.04 -1.19
CA PHE A 79 -5.25 -1.46 -0.78
C PHE A 79 -6.07 -1.96 -1.96
N VAL A 80 -6.88 -2.98 -1.70
CA VAL A 80 -7.86 -3.55 -2.63
C VAL A 80 -9.17 -3.68 -1.88
N LYS A 81 -10.28 -3.35 -2.57
CA LYS A 81 -11.63 -3.53 -2.04
C LYS A 81 -11.85 -4.98 -1.56
N PRO A 82 -12.56 -5.21 -0.45
CA PRO A 82 -12.77 -6.54 0.13
C PRO A 82 -13.24 -7.60 -0.86
N ASN A 83 -14.22 -7.26 -1.71
CA ASN A 83 -14.79 -8.16 -2.72
C ASN A 83 -13.78 -8.62 -3.80
N PHE A 84 -12.59 -8.04 -3.82
CA PHE A 84 -11.52 -8.30 -4.79
C PHE A 84 -10.22 -8.79 -4.14
N ILE A 85 -10.20 -8.95 -2.82
CA ILE A 85 -9.11 -9.62 -2.11
C ILE A 85 -9.07 -11.09 -2.53
N GLY A 86 -7.86 -11.65 -2.68
CA GLY A 86 -7.65 -13.02 -3.16
C GLY A 86 -7.84 -13.22 -4.67
N LYS A 87 -8.23 -12.18 -5.43
CA LYS A 87 -8.45 -12.26 -6.89
C LYS A 87 -7.27 -11.78 -7.74
N GLY A 88 -6.08 -11.63 -7.16
CA GLY A 88 -4.85 -11.25 -7.87
C GLY A 88 -4.60 -9.75 -8.06
N PHE A 89 -5.57 -8.86 -7.78
CA PHE A 89 -5.39 -7.41 -7.95
C PHE A 89 -4.31 -6.81 -7.04
N GLY A 90 -4.17 -7.31 -5.81
CA GLY A 90 -3.08 -6.87 -4.90
C GLY A 90 -1.70 -7.21 -5.47
N ASN A 91 -1.55 -8.41 -6.06
CA ASN A 91 -0.33 -8.79 -6.75
C ASN A 91 -0.07 -7.92 -7.98
N GLN A 92 -1.11 -7.62 -8.77
CA GLN A 92 -0.99 -6.74 -9.93
C GLN A 92 -0.51 -5.34 -9.55
N LEU A 93 -1.08 -4.75 -8.50
CA LEU A 93 -0.67 -3.45 -7.97
C LEU A 93 0.78 -3.48 -7.46
N LEU A 94 1.15 -4.53 -6.73
CA LEU A 94 2.50 -4.68 -6.19
C LEU A 94 3.55 -4.82 -7.32
N GLN A 95 3.28 -5.62 -8.34
CA GLN A 95 4.18 -5.77 -9.49
C GLN A 95 4.36 -4.45 -10.25
N HIS A 96 3.29 -3.67 -10.39
CA HIS A 96 3.38 -2.34 -10.97
C HIS A 96 4.18 -1.38 -10.07
N ALA A 97 4.01 -1.46 -8.74
CA ALA A 97 4.81 -0.68 -7.79
C ALA A 97 6.31 -1.05 -7.87
N ILE A 98 6.65 -2.34 -7.95
CA ILE A 98 8.02 -2.82 -8.14
C ILE A 98 8.61 -2.29 -9.45
N SER A 99 7.88 -2.46 -10.56
CA SER A 99 8.31 -1.94 -11.87
C SER A 99 8.53 -0.42 -11.80
N LYS A 100 7.63 0.31 -11.14
CA LYS A 100 7.77 1.76 -10.97
C LYS A 100 9.03 2.10 -10.17
N SER A 101 9.31 1.38 -9.08
CA SER A 101 10.52 1.54 -8.27
C SER A 101 11.80 1.31 -9.09
N ILE A 102 11.82 0.28 -9.94
CA ILE A 102 12.94 0.04 -10.86
C ILE A 102 13.16 1.24 -11.79
N THR A 103 12.09 1.80 -12.39
CA THR A 103 12.21 3.02 -13.22
C THR A 103 12.68 4.25 -12.46
N LEU A 104 12.52 4.27 -11.13
CA LEU A 104 13.01 5.34 -10.25
C LEU A 104 14.46 5.12 -9.81
N ASN A 105 15.12 4.05 -10.30
CA ASN A 105 16.51 3.71 -9.99
C ASN A 105 16.77 3.60 -8.48
N VAL A 106 15.84 2.93 -7.78
CA VAL A 106 16.00 2.54 -6.37
C VAL A 106 16.31 1.06 -6.27
N LYS A 107 17.02 0.69 -5.21
CA LYS A 107 17.47 -0.66 -4.92
C LYS A 107 16.56 -1.39 -3.95
N THR A 108 15.72 -0.69 -3.19
CA THR A 108 14.92 -1.30 -2.13
C THR A 108 13.53 -0.71 -2.04
N ILE A 109 12.57 -1.55 -1.65
CA ILE A 109 11.21 -1.13 -1.28
C ILE A 109 11.00 -1.51 0.18
N THR A 110 10.54 -0.57 1.00
CA THR A 110 10.12 -0.85 2.37
C THR A 110 8.62 -0.65 2.53
N LEU A 111 8.02 -1.30 3.51
CA LEU A 111 6.63 -1.07 3.89
C LEU A 111 6.41 -1.38 5.37
N LEU A 112 5.37 -0.77 5.92
CA LEU A 112 4.82 -1.14 7.22
C LEU A 112 3.59 -2.02 6.99
N ALA A 113 3.74 -3.33 7.17
CA ALA A 113 2.68 -4.28 6.85
C ALA A 113 1.62 -4.31 7.95
N ASP A 114 0.37 -4.53 7.53
CA ASP A 114 -0.62 -5.08 8.44
C ASP A 114 -0.26 -6.53 8.75
N PRO A 115 -0.40 -7.01 10.00
CA PRO A 115 -0.11 -8.41 10.33
C PRO A 115 -0.90 -9.40 9.46
N ASN A 116 -2.12 -9.06 9.04
CA ASN A 116 -2.91 -9.91 8.15
C ASN A 116 -2.39 -9.95 6.70
N ALA A 117 -1.53 -9.00 6.31
CA ALA A 117 -0.95 -8.91 4.98
C ALA A 117 0.51 -9.38 4.94
N GLU A 118 1.11 -9.71 6.08
CA GLU A 118 2.52 -10.13 6.19
C GLU A 118 2.82 -11.32 5.27
N ALA A 119 2.06 -12.40 5.39
CA ALA A 119 2.20 -13.60 4.55
C ALA A 119 2.05 -13.29 3.04
N PHE A 120 1.22 -12.31 2.68
CA PHE A 120 1.12 -11.85 1.29
C PHE A 120 2.44 -11.26 0.82
N TYR A 121 3.08 -10.37 1.59
CA TYR A 121 4.34 -9.75 1.22
C TYR A 121 5.52 -10.73 1.28
N GLU A 122 5.55 -11.63 2.26
CA GLU A 122 6.58 -12.70 2.34
C GLU A 122 6.57 -13.57 1.08
N SER A 123 5.38 -13.94 0.59
CA SER A 123 5.23 -14.70 -0.67
C SER A 123 5.76 -13.96 -1.92
N LYS A 124 6.11 -12.68 -1.79
CA LYS A 124 6.64 -11.80 -2.85
C LYS A 124 8.11 -11.45 -2.63
N GLY A 125 8.78 -12.12 -1.70
CA GLY A 125 10.20 -11.93 -1.40
C GLY A 125 10.49 -10.77 -0.44
N PHE A 126 9.47 -10.17 0.18
CA PHE A 126 9.72 -9.24 1.28
C PHE A 126 10.16 -10.02 2.52
N VAL A 127 11.13 -9.48 3.24
CA VAL A 127 11.59 -10.01 4.52
C VAL A 127 11.31 -9.02 5.64
N VAL A 128 10.97 -9.51 6.83
CA VAL A 128 10.83 -8.67 8.02
C VAL A 128 12.22 -8.21 8.46
N ILE A 129 12.41 -6.90 8.60
CA ILE A 129 13.69 -6.30 9.02
C ILE A 129 13.60 -5.58 10.37
N ASN A 130 12.38 -5.24 10.81
CA ASN A 130 12.13 -4.58 12.08
C ASN A 130 10.65 -4.70 12.46
N GLN A 131 10.29 -4.23 13.64
CA GLN A 131 8.90 -4.06 14.07
C GLN A 131 8.70 -2.65 14.64
N LYS A 132 7.53 -2.07 14.41
CA LYS A 132 7.16 -0.75 14.93
C LYS A 132 5.87 -0.84 15.73
N GLU A 133 5.86 -0.31 16.94
CA GLU A 133 4.61 -0.20 17.70
C GLU A 133 3.65 0.74 16.98
N SER A 134 2.41 0.28 16.81
CA SER A 134 1.34 1.09 16.21
C SER A 134 0.78 2.09 17.23
N SER A 135 -0.16 2.93 16.79
CA SER A 135 -0.95 3.77 17.69
C SER A 135 -1.78 2.99 18.72
N VAL A 136 -1.94 1.68 18.52
CA VAL A 136 -2.58 0.76 19.46
C VAL A 136 -1.51 0.17 20.37
N LYS A 137 -1.64 0.40 21.68
CA LYS A 137 -0.71 -0.08 22.69
C LYS A 137 -0.49 -1.59 22.58
N ASN A 138 0.77 -2.02 22.63
CA ASN A 138 1.20 -3.42 22.53
C ASN A 138 0.88 -4.10 21.19
N ARG A 139 0.54 -3.36 20.13
CA ARG A 139 0.39 -3.91 18.77
C ARG A 139 1.58 -3.48 17.92
N PHE A 140 2.36 -4.46 17.48
CA PHE A 140 3.53 -4.24 16.63
C PHE A 140 3.22 -4.58 15.18
N LEU A 141 3.71 -3.74 14.27
CA LEU A 141 3.56 -3.88 12.83
C LEU A 141 4.91 -4.26 12.22
N PRO A 142 4.98 -5.31 11.38
CA PRO A 142 6.22 -5.70 10.71
C PRO A 142 6.65 -4.61 9.72
N VAL A 143 7.90 -4.17 9.86
CA VAL A 143 8.59 -3.39 8.83
C VAL A 143 9.26 -4.39 7.91
N MET A 144 8.82 -4.41 6.65
CA MET A 144 9.30 -5.36 5.66
C MET A 144 10.10 -4.66 4.56
N LYS A 145 11.04 -5.39 3.97
CA LYS A 145 11.91 -4.91 2.90
C LYS A 145 11.96 -5.92 1.75
N LEU A 146 11.88 -5.42 0.53
CA LEU A 146 12.26 -6.14 -0.69
C LEU A 146 13.54 -5.52 -1.24
N ASP A 147 14.52 -6.35 -1.56
CA ASP A 147 15.69 -5.95 -2.33
C ASP A 147 15.41 -6.10 -3.83
N LEU A 148 15.82 -5.09 -4.61
CA LEU A 148 15.62 -5.04 -6.05
C LEU A 148 16.93 -5.24 -6.81
N THR A 149 18.07 -5.43 -6.13
CA THR A 149 19.37 -5.57 -6.81
C THR A 149 19.46 -6.74 -7.77
N ASP A 150 18.64 -7.77 -7.60
CA ASP A 150 18.58 -8.93 -8.51
C ASP A 150 17.71 -8.68 -9.75
N HIS A 151 17.11 -7.49 -9.87
CA HIS A 151 16.24 -7.07 -10.98
C HIS A 151 16.90 -6.01 -11.90
N PHE A 152 18.19 -5.75 -11.73
CA PHE A 152 18.99 -4.83 -12.55
C PHE A 152 20.13 -5.52 -13.29
#